data_AF-Q3LBX2-F1
#
_entry.id   AF-Q3LBX2-F1
#
_cell.length_a   1.000
_cell.length_b   1.000
_cell.length_c   1.000
_cell.angle_alpha   90.00
_cell.angle_beta   90.00
_cell.angle_gamma   90.00
#
_symmetry.space_group_name_H-M   'P 1'
#
loop_
_entity.id
_entity.type
_entity.pdbx_description
1 polymer ?
#
loop_
_entity_poly.entity_id
_entity_poly.type
_entity_poly.pdbx_seq_one_letter_code
_entity_poly.pdbx_strand_id
1 'polypeptide(L)'
;LPKVCFSVVIESKACYEYNACMLENIKIKPSPLWLRNTLLQSDIKPINNVVDITNLILLKYGIPLHAFDSQKIKEIKVRQAFNQEIITTLNQNVFQLDQNDLVITDGIKPIALAGIVGLLESGIKENTQKIILEAAYFLPATIAKTSQKLKIKTQSSLRFERGIDPDLIPLALMHACDLLVSLADA
;
A
#
# COMPACT_ATOMS: atom_id res chain seq x y z
N LEU A 1 -15.28 22.81 -5.18
CA LEU A 1 -14.42 21.83 -4.46
C LEU A 1 -14.46 20.53 -5.24
N PRO A 2 -13.33 19.89 -5.55
CA PRO A 2 -13.37 18.55 -6.12
C PRO A 2 -14.16 17.65 -5.14
N LYS A 3 -15.09 16.88 -5.69
CA LYS A 3 -15.98 16.01 -4.91
C LYS A 3 -15.09 14.99 -4.19
N VAL A 4 -15.09 14.98 -2.86
CA VAL A 4 -14.36 13.97 -2.09
C VAL A 4 -15.04 12.63 -2.37
N CYS A 5 -14.37 11.76 -3.12
CA CYS A 5 -14.93 10.49 -3.60
C CYS A 5 -14.82 9.34 -2.58
N PHE A 6 -14.00 9.51 -1.53
CA PHE A 6 -13.82 8.53 -0.45
C PHE A 6 -13.40 9.22 0.86
N SER A 7 -13.64 8.56 2.01
CA SER A 7 -13.17 9.01 3.34
C SER A 7 -11.95 8.23 3.81
N VAL A 8 -11.15 8.83 4.69
CA VAL A 8 -10.08 8.15 5.45
C VAL A 8 -10.36 8.32 6.93
N VAL A 9 -10.36 7.23 7.69
CA VAL A 9 -10.61 7.22 9.13
C VAL A 9 -9.51 6.42 9.84
N ILE A 10 -8.77 7.08 10.73
CA ILE A 10 -7.74 6.45 11.56
C ILE A 10 -8.34 6.20 12.96
N GLU A 11 -8.61 4.94 13.30
CA GLU A 11 -9.12 4.56 14.62
C GLU A 11 -8.00 4.08 15.56
N SER A 12 -6.88 3.57 15.01
CA SER A 12 -5.77 3.03 15.77
C SER A 12 -4.64 4.06 15.95
N LYS A 13 -4.16 4.22 17.18
CA LYS A 13 -2.94 4.99 17.48
C LYS A 13 -1.67 4.39 16.88
N ALA A 14 -1.73 3.15 16.37
CA ALA A 14 -0.63 2.52 15.66
C ALA A 14 -0.41 3.07 14.24
N CYS A 15 -1.31 3.93 13.75
CA CYS A 15 -1.13 4.73 12.56
C CYS A 15 -1.10 6.20 12.96
N TYR A 16 0.02 6.87 12.72
CA TYR A 16 0.20 8.28 13.07
C TYR A 16 -0.35 9.20 11.98
N GLU A 17 -0.12 8.82 10.73
CA GLU A 17 -0.48 9.58 9.55
C GLU A 17 -0.90 8.62 8.43
N TYR A 18 -1.92 9.00 7.66
CA TYR A 18 -2.38 8.25 6.50
C TYR A 18 -2.76 9.22 5.38
N ASN A 19 -1.92 9.31 4.36
CA ASN A 19 -2.19 10.08 3.16
C ASN A 19 -2.71 9.16 2.06
N ALA A 20 -3.69 9.65 1.32
CA ALA A 20 -4.28 8.93 0.22
C ALA A 20 -4.54 9.85 -0.97
N CYS A 21 -4.23 9.40 -2.17
CA CYS A 21 -4.58 10.07 -3.42
C CYS A 21 -5.38 9.12 -4.30
N MET A 22 -6.53 9.56 -4.81
CA MET A 22 -7.29 8.79 -5.79
C MET A 22 -6.92 9.26 -7.20
N LEU A 23 -6.55 8.30 -8.05
CA LEU A 23 -6.28 8.53 -9.46
C LEU A 23 -7.28 7.71 -10.29
N GLU A 24 -7.78 8.31 -11.37
CA GLU A 24 -8.74 7.68 -12.29
C GLU A 24 -8.09 7.51 -13.66
N ASN A 25 -8.80 6.88 -14.60
CA ASN A 25 -8.35 6.64 -15.98
C ASN A 25 -7.02 5.86 -16.12
N ILE A 26 -6.64 5.13 -15.06
CA ILE A 26 -5.43 4.33 -15.03
C ILE A 26 -5.45 3.28 -16.15
N LYS A 27 -4.36 3.21 -16.89
CA LYS A 27 -4.08 2.16 -17.86
C LYS A 27 -2.93 1.28 -17.36
N ILE A 28 -3.27 0.07 -16.95
CA ILE A 28 -2.28 -0.94 -16.57
C ILE A 28 -1.55 -1.44 -17.81
N LYS A 29 -0.21 -1.32 -17.79
CA LYS A 29 0.68 -1.73 -18.87
C LYS A 29 2.07 -2.06 -18.33
N PRO A 30 2.92 -2.78 -19.08
CA PRO A 30 4.31 -2.97 -18.69
C PRO A 30 5.03 -1.64 -18.49
N SER A 31 5.89 -1.57 -17.47
CA SER A 31 6.72 -0.40 -17.19
C SER A 31 7.72 -0.11 -18.32
N PRO A 32 8.13 1.16 -18.50
CA PRO A 32 9.21 1.50 -19.42
C PRO A 32 10.50 0.76 -19.06
N LEU A 33 11.38 0.57 -20.05
CA LEU A 33 12.59 -0.26 -19.88
C LEU A 33 13.49 0.24 -18.74
N TRP A 34 13.65 1.56 -18.61
CA TRP A 34 14.47 2.14 -17.55
C TRP A 34 13.96 1.76 -16.15
N LEU A 35 12.64 1.80 -15.92
CA LEU A 35 12.04 1.48 -14.63
C LEU A 35 12.21 0.00 -14.30
N ARG A 36 11.94 -0.87 -15.28
CA ARG A 36 12.16 -2.32 -15.13
C ARG A 36 13.62 -2.64 -14.79
N ASN A 37 14.56 -2.00 -15.48
CA ASN A 37 16.00 -2.20 -15.24
C ASN A 37 16.42 -1.71 -13.84
N THR A 38 15.93 -0.55 -13.40
CA THR A 38 16.19 -0.03 -12.05
C THR A 38 15.72 -0.99 -10.96
N LEU A 39 14.52 -1.56 -11.12
CA LEU A 39 13.98 -2.54 -10.16
C LEU A 39 14.78 -3.84 -10.16
N LEU A 40 15.11 -4.37 -11.34
CA LEU A 40 15.90 -5.59 -11.48
C LEU A 40 17.30 -5.47 -10.86
N GLN A 41 17.94 -4.30 -11.00
CA GLN A 41 19.23 -4.01 -10.36
C GLN A 41 19.15 -3.96 -8.83
N SER A 42 17.93 -3.85 -8.28
CA SER A 42 17.66 -3.85 -6.84
C SER A 42 17.00 -5.16 -6.39
N ASP A 43 17.11 -6.24 -7.17
CA ASP A 43 16.50 -7.56 -6.93
C ASP A 43 14.96 -7.53 -6.79
N ILE A 44 14.30 -6.54 -7.40
CA ILE A 44 12.84 -6.42 -7.45
C ILE A 44 12.37 -6.85 -8.84
N LYS A 45 11.53 -7.89 -8.90
CA LYS A 45 10.90 -8.34 -10.15
C LYS A 45 9.83 -7.32 -10.58
N PRO A 46 9.91 -6.73 -11.78
CA PRO A 46 8.87 -5.84 -12.30
C PRO A 46 7.55 -6.58 -12.54
N ILE A 47 6.43 -5.90 -12.35
CA ILE A 47 5.07 -6.43 -12.45
C ILE A 47 4.25 -5.64 -13.48
N ASN A 48 3.98 -4.37 -13.20
CA ASN A 48 3.29 -3.43 -14.08
C ASN A 48 3.62 -2.00 -13.67
N ASN A 49 3.32 -1.03 -14.53
CA ASN A 49 3.60 0.39 -14.29
C ASN A 49 3.16 0.90 -12.91
N VAL A 50 1.97 0.55 -12.41
CA VAL A 50 1.50 1.02 -11.10
C VAL A 50 2.30 0.41 -9.95
N VAL A 51 2.46 -0.91 -9.92
CA VAL A 51 3.20 -1.61 -8.86
C VAL A 51 4.70 -1.29 -8.92
N ASP A 52 5.24 -1.07 -10.10
CA ASP A 52 6.65 -0.74 -10.28
C ASP A 52 6.96 0.68 -9.81
N ILE A 53 6.04 1.63 -10.00
CA ILE A 53 6.17 3.00 -9.48
C ILE A 53 6.20 2.99 -7.94
N THR A 54 5.33 2.21 -7.27
CA THR A 54 5.36 2.15 -5.79
C THR A 54 6.68 1.58 -5.28
N ASN A 55 7.24 0.56 -5.96
CA ASN A 55 8.56 0.02 -5.64
C ASN A 55 9.71 1.00 -5.95
N LEU A 56 9.63 1.78 -7.03
CA LEU A 56 10.62 2.82 -7.32
C LEU A 56 10.65 3.87 -6.20
N ILE A 57 9.48 4.30 -5.74
CA ILE A 57 9.36 5.30 -4.66
C ILE A 57 9.91 4.75 -3.35
N LEU A 58 9.65 3.48 -3.04
CA LEU A 58 10.27 2.78 -1.92
C LEU A 58 11.80 2.82 -2.00
N LEU A 59 12.39 2.58 -3.17
CA LEU A 59 13.85 2.63 -3.34
C LEU A 59 14.40 4.06 -3.25
N LYS A 60 13.70 5.03 -3.84
CA LYS A 60 14.15 6.43 -3.93
C LYS A 60 14.03 7.20 -2.62
N TYR A 61 12.92 7.02 -1.90
CA TYR A 61 12.60 7.79 -0.69
C TYR A 61 12.67 6.95 0.59
N GLY A 62 12.74 5.62 0.49
CA GLY A 62 12.58 4.73 1.64
C GLY A 62 11.15 4.66 2.17
N ILE A 63 10.18 5.29 1.48
CA ILE A 63 8.77 5.36 1.89
C ILE A 63 7.98 4.27 1.15
N PRO A 64 7.43 3.28 1.87
CA PRO A 64 6.54 2.30 1.26
C PRO A 64 5.21 2.93 0.85
N LEU A 65 4.81 2.66 -0.38
CA LEU A 65 3.49 2.99 -0.90
C LEU A 65 2.68 1.73 -1.20
N HIS A 66 1.36 1.85 -1.19
CA HIS A 66 0.47 0.80 -1.65
C HIS A 66 -0.60 1.35 -2.60
N ALA A 67 -0.96 0.60 -3.63
CA ALA A 67 -2.01 0.97 -4.57
C ALA A 67 -3.15 -0.03 -4.46
N PHE A 68 -4.33 0.44 -4.09
CA PHE A 68 -5.56 -0.34 -4.05
C PHE A 68 -6.37 -0.13 -5.31
N ASP A 69 -6.97 -1.19 -5.87
CA ASP A 69 -8.07 -1.02 -6.83
C ASP A 69 -9.26 -0.38 -6.12
N SER A 70 -9.63 0.85 -6.53
CA SER A 70 -10.62 1.66 -5.82
C SER A 70 -12.04 1.51 -6.34
N GLN A 71 -12.31 0.62 -7.30
CA GLN A 71 -13.65 0.46 -7.90
C GLN A 71 -14.77 0.26 -6.86
N LYS A 72 -14.46 -0.34 -5.71
CA LYS A 72 -15.45 -0.65 -4.65
C LYS A 72 -15.17 0.04 -3.31
N ILE A 73 -14.12 0.86 -3.22
CA ILE A 73 -13.68 1.46 -1.96
C ILE A 73 -14.34 2.83 -1.80
N LYS A 74 -15.12 3.00 -0.72
CA LYS A 74 -15.76 4.28 -0.36
C LYS A 74 -15.18 4.89 0.91
N GLU A 75 -14.61 4.06 1.76
CA GLU A 75 -13.96 4.45 3.01
C GLU A 75 -12.67 3.63 3.12
N ILE A 76 -11.59 4.29 3.54
CA ILE A 76 -10.40 3.64 4.05
C ILE A 76 -10.43 3.79 5.56
N LYS A 77 -10.38 2.67 6.28
CA LYS A 77 -10.32 2.67 7.74
C LYS A 77 -9.11 1.90 8.24
N VAL A 78 -8.35 2.54 9.11
CA VAL A 78 -7.16 1.95 9.75
C VAL A 78 -7.50 1.60 11.18
N ARG A 79 -7.58 0.29 11.48
CA ARG A 79 -7.98 -0.23 12.79
C ARG A 79 -7.18 -1.45 13.19
N GLN A 80 -7.23 -1.79 14.47
CA GLN A 80 -6.77 -3.11 14.91
C GLN A 80 -7.65 -4.19 14.29
N ALA A 81 -7.06 -5.35 14.01
CA ALA A 81 -7.79 -6.53 13.59
C ALA A 81 -8.72 -7.02 14.72
N PHE A 82 -9.79 -7.70 14.35
CA PHE A 82 -10.59 -8.42 15.32
C PHE A 82 -9.87 -9.70 15.73
N ASN A 83 -10.17 -10.19 16.95
CA ASN A 83 -9.64 -11.47 17.38
C ASN A 83 -10.14 -12.57 16.42
N GLN A 84 -9.23 -13.40 15.93
CA GLN A 84 -9.52 -14.45 14.96
C GLN A 84 -9.96 -13.95 13.57
N GLU A 85 -9.72 -12.69 13.22
CA GLU A 85 -10.03 -12.17 11.88
C GLU A 85 -9.15 -12.86 10.83
N ILE A 86 -9.77 -13.43 9.79
CA ILE A 86 -9.08 -14.20 8.77
C ILE A 86 -8.78 -13.30 7.56
N ILE A 87 -7.53 -13.36 7.08
CA ILE A 87 -7.11 -12.69 5.85
C ILE A 87 -6.46 -13.68 4.87
N THR A 88 -6.59 -13.37 3.58
CA THR A 88 -5.89 -14.08 2.50
C THR A 88 -4.98 -13.09 1.76
N THR A 89 -3.67 -13.33 1.85
CA THR A 89 -2.67 -12.47 1.21
C THR A 89 -2.65 -12.65 -0.30
N LEU A 90 -2.00 -11.73 -1.02
CA LEU A 90 -1.78 -11.83 -2.47
C LEU A 90 -1.10 -13.15 -2.90
N ASN A 91 -0.34 -13.78 -2.01
CA ASN A 91 0.32 -15.07 -2.25
C ASN A 91 -0.56 -16.28 -1.87
N GLN A 92 -1.87 -16.07 -1.64
CA GLN A 92 -2.85 -17.10 -1.24
C GLN A 92 -2.61 -17.76 0.12
N ASN A 93 -1.66 -17.25 0.91
CA ASN A 93 -1.50 -17.67 2.29
C ASN A 93 -2.62 -17.09 3.15
N VAL A 94 -3.20 -17.95 3.98
CA VAL A 94 -4.28 -17.62 4.92
C VAL A 94 -3.69 -17.43 6.31
N PHE A 95 -4.05 -16.33 6.97
CA PHE A 95 -3.62 -16.04 8.34
C PHE A 95 -4.82 -15.68 9.21
N GLN A 96 -4.69 -16.00 10.49
CA GLN A 96 -5.61 -15.59 11.53
C GLN A 96 -4.94 -14.48 12.35
N LEU A 97 -5.60 -13.33 12.42
CA LEU A 97 -5.12 -12.13 13.10
C LEU A 97 -5.66 -12.04 14.54
N ASP A 98 -5.00 -11.20 15.33
CA ASP A 98 -5.46 -10.80 16.66
C ASP A 98 -5.44 -9.28 16.82
N GLN A 99 -5.91 -8.78 17.97
CA GLN A 99 -6.08 -7.36 18.24
C GLN A 99 -4.78 -6.54 18.28
N ASN A 100 -3.61 -7.17 18.19
CA ASN A 100 -2.33 -6.48 18.06
C ASN A 100 -1.99 -6.17 16.59
N ASP A 101 -2.63 -6.85 15.62
CA ASP A 101 -2.37 -6.64 14.21
C ASP A 101 -3.12 -5.42 13.70
N LEU A 102 -2.46 -4.64 12.85
CA LEU A 102 -3.04 -3.47 12.22
C LEU A 102 -3.50 -3.80 10.81
N VAL A 103 -4.75 -3.47 10.50
CA VAL A 103 -5.34 -3.69 9.17
C VAL A 103 -5.86 -2.40 8.59
N ILE A 104 -5.85 -2.35 7.26
CA ILE A 104 -6.52 -1.33 6.46
C ILE A 104 -7.76 -2.00 5.87
N THR A 105 -8.91 -1.35 5.98
CA THR A 105 -10.20 -1.87 5.52
C THR A 105 -10.87 -0.92 4.54
N ASP A 106 -11.80 -1.44 3.75
CA ASP A 106 -12.70 -0.65 2.89
C ASP A 106 -13.92 -0.08 3.64
N GLY A 107 -13.84 -0.02 4.98
CA GLY A 107 -14.95 0.26 5.88
C GLY A 107 -15.74 -0.99 6.31
N ILE A 108 -15.63 -2.10 5.57
CA ILE A 108 -16.36 -3.35 5.84
C ILE A 108 -15.39 -4.49 6.14
N LYS A 109 -14.41 -4.74 5.27
CA LYS A 109 -13.50 -5.87 5.35
C LYS A 109 -12.04 -5.45 5.17
N PRO A 110 -11.07 -6.21 5.72
CA PRO A 110 -9.65 -5.96 5.47
C PRO A 110 -9.33 -6.00 3.98
N ILE A 111 -8.49 -5.07 3.55
CA ILE A 111 -7.92 -4.97 2.20
C ILE A 111 -6.38 -4.98 2.22
N ALA A 112 -5.75 -4.72 3.37
CA ALA A 112 -4.32 -4.92 3.56
C ALA A 112 -4.01 -5.23 5.03
N LEU A 113 -2.91 -5.96 5.24
CA LEU A 113 -2.21 -5.98 6.50
C LEU A 113 -1.25 -4.78 6.50
N ALA A 114 -1.54 -3.79 7.35
CA ALA A 114 -0.96 -2.46 7.26
C ALA A 114 0.58 -2.52 7.26
N GLY A 115 1.21 -1.87 6.28
CA GLY A 115 2.67 -1.81 6.14
C GLY A 115 3.39 -3.13 5.84
N ILE A 116 2.68 -4.26 5.72
CA ILE A 116 3.30 -5.59 5.55
C ILE A 116 2.97 -6.15 4.17
N VAL A 117 1.70 -6.38 3.86
CA VAL A 117 1.28 -7.04 2.61
C VAL A 117 -0.16 -6.69 2.24
N GLY A 118 -0.40 -6.50 0.94
CA GLY A 118 -1.75 -6.37 0.39
C GLY A 118 -2.50 -7.72 0.39
N LEU A 119 -3.83 -7.65 0.33
CA LEU A 119 -4.68 -8.84 0.23
C LEU A 119 -5.09 -9.10 -1.22
N LEU A 120 -5.49 -10.34 -1.51
CA LEU A 120 -5.77 -10.80 -2.86
C LEU A 120 -6.85 -9.96 -3.58
N GLU A 121 -7.89 -9.56 -2.86
CA GLU A 121 -9.06 -8.90 -3.43
C GLU A 121 -8.84 -7.44 -3.80
N SER A 122 -7.84 -6.79 -3.20
CA SER A 122 -7.59 -5.34 -3.33
C SER A 122 -6.41 -5.01 -4.25
N GLY A 123 -5.68 -6.03 -4.71
CA GLY A 123 -4.54 -5.87 -5.60
C GLY A 123 -4.92 -5.34 -6.99
N ILE A 124 -3.95 -4.70 -7.64
CA ILE A 124 -4.08 -4.15 -8.99
C ILE A 124 -4.24 -5.28 -10.03
N LYS A 125 -5.28 -5.18 -10.85
CA LYS A 125 -5.64 -6.13 -11.92
C LYS A 125 -5.45 -5.46 -13.28
N GLU A 126 -5.39 -6.24 -14.36
CA GLU A 126 -5.22 -5.71 -15.72
C GLU A 126 -6.32 -4.72 -16.13
N ASN A 127 -7.53 -4.86 -15.59
CA ASN A 127 -8.67 -3.99 -15.85
C ASN A 127 -8.88 -2.89 -14.81
N THR A 128 -7.95 -2.70 -13.86
CA THR A 128 -8.02 -1.61 -12.88
C THR A 128 -7.90 -0.26 -13.60
N GLN A 129 -8.90 0.61 -13.40
CA GLN A 129 -8.97 1.96 -14.00
C GLN A 129 -8.98 3.07 -12.97
N LYS A 130 -9.20 2.74 -11.70
CA LYS A 130 -9.20 3.68 -10.59
C LYS A 130 -8.41 3.07 -9.45
N ILE A 131 -7.52 3.86 -8.87
CA ILE A 131 -6.71 3.43 -7.74
C ILE A 131 -6.78 4.45 -6.61
N ILE A 132 -6.59 3.96 -5.39
CA ILE A 132 -6.21 4.79 -4.24
C ILE A 132 -4.76 4.45 -3.92
N LEU A 133 -3.90 5.45 -3.99
CA LEU A 133 -2.50 5.37 -3.61
C LEU A 133 -2.35 5.81 -2.15
N GLU A 134 -1.82 4.91 -1.32
CA GLU A 134 -1.55 5.09 0.10
C GLU A 134 -0.08 5.49 0.32
N ALA A 135 0.13 6.46 1.22
CA ALA A 135 1.40 6.73 1.87
C ALA A 135 1.14 7.02 3.36
N ALA A 136 1.65 6.17 4.26
CA ALA A 136 1.27 6.21 5.67
C ALA A 136 2.47 6.04 6.60
N TYR A 137 2.30 6.45 7.85
CA TYR A 137 3.20 6.14 8.96
C TYR A 137 2.54 5.14 9.90
N PHE A 138 3.13 3.95 10.01
CA PHE A 138 2.75 2.94 10.99
C PHE A 138 3.82 2.80 12.06
N LEU A 139 3.41 2.59 13.31
CA LEU A 139 4.35 2.43 14.43
C LEU A 139 5.30 1.23 14.18
N PRO A 140 6.63 1.44 14.20
CA PRO A 140 7.60 0.38 13.91
C PRO A 140 7.41 -0.88 14.76
N ALA A 141 7.11 -0.70 16.05
CA ALA A 141 6.89 -1.81 16.98
C ALA A 141 5.66 -2.66 16.62
N THR A 142 4.59 -2.05 16.10
CA THR A 142 3.39 -2.77 15.65
C THR A 142 3.72 -3.61 14.43
N ILE A 143 4.38 -3.02 13.43
CA ILE A 143 4.76 -3.72 12.20
C ILE A 143 5.72 -4.87 12.50
N ALA A 144 6.74 -4.64 13.34
CA ALA A 144 7.71 -5.67 13.73
C ALA A 144 7.06 -6.88 14.40
N LYS A 145 6.15 -6.65 15.35
CA LYS A 145 5.45 -7.73 16.06
C LYS A 145 4.63 -8.58 15.11
N THR A 146 3.82 -7.95 14.25
CA THR A 146 2.96 -8.67 13.30
C THR A 146 3.78 -9.39 12.23
N SER A 147 4.79 -8.73 11.65
CA SER A 147 5.74 -9.29 10.68
C SER A 147 6.43 -10.55 11.22
N GLN A 148 6.95 -10.47 12.46
CA GLN A 148 7.60 -11.60 13.14
C GLN A 148 6.61 -12.73 13.46
N LYS A 149 5.44 -12.39 14.01
CA LYS A 149 4.41 -13.37 14.40
C LYS A 149 3.94 -14.20 13.20
N LEU A 150 3.66 -13.54 12.08
CA LEU A 150 3.15 -14.19 10.86
C LEU A 150 4.27 -14.71 9.96
N LYS A 151 5.55 -14.44 10.30
CA LYS A 151 6.74 -14.78 9.51
C LYS A 151 6.68 -14.23 8.08
N ILE A 152 6.13 -13.03 7.92
CA ILE A 152 6.03 -12.34 6.63
C ILE A 152 7.02 -11.19 6.63
N LYS A 153 8.04 -11.24 5.77
CA LYS A 153 8.98 -10.14 5.58
C LYS A 153 8.91 -9.63 4.16
N THR A 154 8.60 -8.35 4.00
CA THR A 154 8.61 -7.64 2.72
C THR A 154 9.58 -6.48 2.78
N GLN A 155 9.97 -5.93 1.62
CA GLN A 155 10.80 -4.71 1.59
C GLN A 155 10.09 -3.56 2.33
N SER A 156 8.77 -3.45 2.19
CA SER A 156 7.93 -2.49 2.92
C SER A 156 7.98 -2.70 4.43
N SER A 157 7.73 -3.93 4.91
CA SER A 157 7.72 -4.20 6.35
C SER A 157 9.07 -3.89 6.98
N LEU A 158 10.17 -4.24 6.30
CA LEU A 158 11.53 -3.97 6.75
C LEU A 158 11.90 -2.48 6.83
N ARG A 159 11.23 -1.60 6.07
CA ARG A 159 11.38 -0.14 6.21
C ARG A 159 10.61 0.37 7.41
N PHE A 160 9.32 0.01 7.52
CA PHE A 160 8.51 0.41 8.67
C PHE A 160 9.06 -0.08 10.00
N GLU A 161 9.58 -1.32 10.06
CA GLU A 161 10.23 -1.89 11.25
C GLU A 161 11.41 -1.06 11.76
N ARG A 162 12.13 -0.38 10.86
CA ARG A 162 13.27 0.49 11.20
C ARG A 162 12.86 1.94 11.47
N GLY A 163 11.61 2.29 11.21
CA GLY A 163 11.16 3.66 11.16
C GLY A 163 11.41 4.28 9.78
N ILE A 164 10.48 5.12 9.36
CA ILE A 164 10.57 5.96 8.16
C ILE A 164 10.49 7.41 8.58
N ASP A 165 10.98 8.32 7.73
CA ASP A 165 10.86 9.76 7.95
C ASP A 165 9.45 10.23 7.54
N PRO A 166 8.61 10.72 8.47
CA PRO A 166 7.27 11.19 8.16
C PRO A 166 7.27 12.40 7.21
N ASP A 167 8.31 13.24 7.24
CA ASP A 167 8.38 14.45 6.41
C ASP A 167 8.53 14.12 4.91
N LEU A 168 9.01 12.92 4.60
CA LEU A 168 9.13 12.43 3.22
C LEU A 168 7.84 11.81 2.68
N ILE A 169 6.84 11.49 3.53
CA ILE A 169 5.61 10.82 3.11
C ILE A 169 4.83 11.63 2.06
N PRO A 170 4.57 12.94 2.26
CA PRO A 170 3.84 13.72 1.27
C PRO A 170 4.62 13.89 -0.04
N LEU A 171 5.95 14.03 0.05
CA LEU A 171 6.84 14.16 -1.11
C LEU A 171 6.88 12.87 -1.95
N ALA A 172 6.98 11.73 -1.29
CA ALA A 172 6.96 10.42 -1.92
C ALA A 172 5.62 10.16 -2.62
N LEU A 173 4.50 10.48 -1.95
CA LEU A 173 3.16 10.36 -2.53
C LEU A 173 3.00 11.25 -3.77
N MET A 174 3.39 12.52 -3.68
CA MET A 174 3.27 13.48 -4.80
C MET A 174 4.07 13.02 -6.02
N HIS A 175 5.34 12.64 -5.82
CA HIS A 175 6.17 12.17 -6.93
C HIS A 175 5.65 10.86 -7.54
N ALA A 176 5.05 9.98 -6.74
CA ALA A 176 4.38 8.79 -7.25
C ALA A 176 3.17 9.15 -8.13
N CYS A 177 2.36 10.12 -7.72
CA CYS A 177 1.24 10.63 -8.53
C CYS A 177 1.73 11.20 -9.87
N ASP A 178 2.80 11.99 -9.88
CA ASP A 178 3.37 12.56 -11.11
C ASP A 178 3.83 11.46 -12.08
N LEU A 179 4.46 10.40 -11.56
CA LEU A 179 4.86 9.24 -12.35
C LEU A 179 3.65 8.45 -12.88
N LEU A 180 2.58 8.32 -12.09
CA LEU A 180 1.35 7.64 -12.52
C LEU A 180 0.64 8.41 -13.63
N VAL A 181 0.54 9.74 -13.53
CA VAL A 181 0.03 10.58 -14.63
C VAL A 181 0.86 10.37 -15.90
N SER A 182 2.18 10.33 -15.75
CA SER A 182 3.10 10.22 -16.90
C SER A 182 3.17 8.82 -17.53
N LEU A 183 3.06 7.75 -16.73
CA LEU A 183 3.36 6.38 -17.15
C LEU A 183 2.15 5.45 -17.10
N ALA A 184 1.03 5.88 -16.52
CA ALA A 184 -0.20 5.11 -16.39
C ALA A 184 -1.43 5.84 -16.95
N ASP A 185 -1.24 6.96 -17.64
CA ASP A 185 -2.31 7.74 -18.28
C ASP A 185 -3.41 8.20 -17.28
N ALA A 186 -2.99 8.45 -16.04
CA ALA A 186 -3.84 8.85 -14.92
C ALA A 186 -4.37 10.30 -15.03
#